data_AF-A0A6H1WUX0-F1
#
_entry.id   AF-A0A6H1WUX0-F1
#
_cell.length_a   1.000
_cell.length_b   1.000
_cell.length_c   1.000
_cell.angle_alpha   90.00
_cell.angle_beta   90.00
_cell.angle_gamma   90.00
#
_symmetry.space_group_name_H-M   'P 1'
#
loop_
_entity.id
_entity.type
_entity.pdbx_description
1 polymer ?
#
loop_
_entity_poly.entity_id
_entity_poly.type
_entity_poly.pdbx_seq_one_letter_code
_entity_poly.pdbx_strand_id
1 'polypeptide(L)'
;MEGACEEAQRRRGRWEYEFFRDSAIQRFEFTFELFWKALKLFLAREGRICSSPRACIREFFSLGYVEEEEARELLEMVTFRNLTVHTYQEETAEEVFRRLTGYGRLMRKALERMREEVKKDEAPSPGKSRR
;
A
#
# COMPACT_ATOMS: atom_id res chain seq x y z
N MET A 1 -8.40 -4.64 -6.58
CA MET A 1 -7.38 -4.23 -7.56
C MET A 1 -6.96 -5.41 -8.43
N GLU A 2 -6.52 -6.54 -7.86
CA GLU A 2 -5.99 -7.69 -8.62
C GLU A 2 -6.95 -8.28 -9.65
N GLY A 3 -8.23 -8.46 -9.31
CA GLY A 3 -9.21 -8.91 -10.28
C GLY A 3 -9.34 -8.00 -11.52
N ALA A 4 -9.12 -6.68 -11.39
CA ALA A 4 -9.09 -5.79 -12.56
C ALA A 4 -7.79 -5.95 -13.37
N CYS A 5 -6.66 -6.21 -12.71
CA CYS A 5 -5.40 -6.49 -13.39
C CYS A 5 -5.50 -7.78 -14.22
N GLU A 6 -6.10 -8.83 -13.66
CA GLU A 6 -6.32 -10.09 -14.37
C GLU A 6 -7.28 -9.92 -15.55
N GLU A 7 -8.38 -9.18 -15.36
CA GLU A 7 -9.38 -8.97 -16.42
C GLU A 7 -8.82 -8.17 -17.60
N ALA A 8 -7.99 -7.16 -17.31
CA ALA A 8 -7.26 -6.39 -18.32
C ALA A 8 -6.28 -7.30 -19.09
N GLN A 9 -5.46 -8.10 -18.40
CA GLN A 9 -4.51 -9.00 -19.06
C GLN A 9 -5.20 -10.00 -20.00
N ARG A 10 -6.36 -10.53 -19.62
CA ARG A 10 -7.15 -11.43 -20.49
C ARG A 10 -7.69 -10.75 -21.76
N ARG A 11 -7.83 -9.43 -21.73
CA ARG A 11 -8.36 -8.60 -22.83
C ARG A 11 -7.30 -7.89 -23.64
N ARG A 12 -6.01 -8.15 -23.39
CA ARG A 12 -4.92 -7.48 -24.11
C ARG A 12 -5.10 -7.61 -25.63
N GLY A 13 -5.00 -6.49 -26.35
CA GLY A 13 -5.27 -6.42 -27.79
C GLY A 13 -6.75 -6.27 -28.17
N ARG A 14 -7.66 -6.16 -27.19
CA ARG A 14 -9.07 -5.79 -27.40
C ARG A 14 -9.31 -4.36 -26.94
N TRP A 15 -10.33 -3.72 -27.50
CA TRP A 15 -10.74 -2.35 -27.13
C TRP A 15 -11.11 -2.20 -25.64
N GLU A 16 -11.58 -3.28 -24.99
CA GLU A 16 -11.90 -3.28 -23.56
C GLU A 16 -10.66 -3.18 -22.65
N TYR A 17 -9.46 -3.45 -23.18
CA TYR A 17 -8.23 -3.49 -22.40
C TYR A 17 -7.97 -2.21 -21.63
N GLU A 18 -8.04 -1.07 -22.32
CA GLU A 18 -7.81 0.27 -21.76
C GLU A 18 -8.79 0.53 -20.60
N PHE A 19 -10.07 0.18 -20.76
CA PHE A 19 -11.08 0.33 -19.72
C PHE A 19 -10.73 -0.45 -18.44
N PHE A 20 -10.34 -1.72 -18.55
CA PHE A 20 -9.99 -2.52 -17.38
C PHE A 20 -8.64 -2.11 -16.77
N ARG A 21 -7.68 -1.69 -17.59
CA ARG A 21 -6.39 -1.15 -17.15
C ARG A 21 -6.62 0.11 -16.32
N ASP A 22 -7.37 1.07 -16.85
CA ASP A 22 -7.63 2.35 -16.18
C ASP A 22 -8.47 2.13 -14.92
N SER A 23 -9.40 1.17 -14.94
CA SER A 23 -10.11 0.73 -13.74
C SER A 23 -9.15 0.16 -12.67
N ALA A 24 -8.12 -0.58 -13.07
CA ALA A 24 -7.11 -1.09 -12.13
C ALA A 24 -6.25 0.04 -11.55
N ILE A 25 -5.87 1.03 -12.36
CA ILE A 25 -5.14 2.22 -11.93
C ILE A 25 -5.97 3.00 -10.91
N GLN A 26 -7.23 3.29 -11.21
CA GLN A 26 -8.13 3.99 -10.29
C GLN A 26 -8.26 3.22 -8.96
N ARG A 27 -8.37 1.89 -9.03
CA ARG A 27 -8.38 1.01 -7.86
C ARG A 27 -7.11 1.11 -7.03
N PHE A 28 -5.95 1.25 -7.66
CA PHE A 28 -4.70 1.50 -6.95
C PHE A 28 -4.73 2.84 -6.21
N GLU A 29 -5.18 3.93 -6.85
CA GLU A 29 -5.15 5.27 -6.26
C GLU A 29 -5.94 5.36 -4.94
N PHE A 30 -7.20 4.92 -4.95
CA PHE A 30 -8.00 4.96 -3.73
C PHE A 30 -7.55 3.91 -2.70
N THR A 31 -7.00 2.77 -3.13
CA THR A 31 -6.46 1.76 -2.21
C THR A 31 -5.23 2.30 -1.50
N PHE A 32 -4.32 2.97 -2.23
CA PHE A 32 -3.17 3.66 -1.66
C PHE A 32 -3.62 4.74 -0.66
N GLU A 33 -4.63 5.53 -1.02
CA GLU A 33 -5.17 6.59 -0.16
C GLU A 33 -5.70 6.04 1.18
N LEU A 34 -6.41 4.92 1.14
CA LEU A 34 -6.87 4.22 2.34
C LEU A 34 -5.71 3.61 3.12
N PHE A 35 -4.74 3.01 2.43
CA PHE A 35 -3.57 2.37 3.03
C PHE A 35 -2.76 3.37 3.87
N TRP A 36 -2.36 4.52 3.32
CA TRP A 36 -1.52 5.45 4.08
C TRP A 36 -2.28 6.12 5.24
N LYS A 37 -3.61 6.28 5.13
CA LYS A 37 -4.47 6.72 6.24
C LYS A 37 -4.54 5.68 7.35
N ALA A 38 -4.68 4.40 6.99
CA ALA A 38 -4.64 3.31 7.97
C ALA A 38 -3.27 3.26 8.66
N LEU A 39 -2.17 3.38 7.91
CA LEU A 39 -0.82 3.45 8.46
C LEU A 39 -0.65 4.64 9.40
N LYS A 40 -1.18 5.81 9.04
CA LYS A 40 -1.16 7.00 9.91
C LYS A 40 -1.88 6.75 11.24
N LEU A 41 -3.06 6.12 11.21
CA LEU A 41 -3.81 5.80 12.43
C LEU A 41 -3.07 4.79 13.31
N PHE A 42 -2.49 3.77 12.70
CA PHE A 42 -1.65 2.79 13.39
C PHE A 42 -0.45 3.45 14.05
N LEU A 43 0.30 4.29 13.33
CA LEU A 43 1.45 5.00 13.89
C LEU A 43 1.05 5.96 15.03
N ALA A 44 -0.11 6.60 14.93
CA ALA A 44 -0.63 7.44 16.02
C ALA A 44 -0.89 6.64 17.30
N ARG A 45 -1.35 5.39 17.18
CA ARG A 45 -1.48 4.45 18.32
C ARG A 45 -0.11 4.11 18.92
N GLU A 46 0.92 3.95 18.09
CA GLU A 46 2.32 3.76 18.51
C GLU A 46 3.00 5.04 19.03
N GLY A 47 2.26 6.15 19.18
CA GLY A 47 2.79 7.43 19.64
C GLY A 47 3.66 8.17 18.61
N ARG A 48 3.51 7.85 17.33
CA ARG A 48 4.16 8.56 16.20
C ARG A 48 3.16 9.38 15.42
N ILE A 49 3.52 10.64 15.18
CA ILE A 49 2.69 11.56 14.39
C ILE A 49 3.33 11.74 13.01
N CYS A 50 2.59 11.37 11.96
CA CYS A 50 2.99 11.60 10.59
C CYS A 50 1.91 12.39 9.82
N SER A 51 2.35 13.32 8.97
CA SER A 51 1.47 14.24 8.22
C SER A 51 1.38 13.93 6.72
N SER A 52 2.18 12.99 6.21
CA SER A 52 2.22 12.62 4.80
C SER A 52 2.54 11.14 4.61
N PRO A 53 2.21 10.52 3.46
CA PRO A 53 2.54 9.11 3.19
C PRO A 53 4.03 8.80 3.36
N ARG A 54 4.91 9.68 2.85
CA ARG A 54 6.37 9.53 3.00
C ARG A 54 6.81 9.57 4.47
N ALA A 55 6.26 10.50 5.25
CA ALA A 55 6.57 10.58 6.67
C ALA A 55 6.09 9.32 7.41
N CYS A 56 4.88 8.83 7.11
CA CYS A 56 4.37 7.62 7.74
C CYS A 56 5.24 6.38 7.42
N ILE A 57 5.69 6.22 6.18
CA ILE A 57 6.59 5.10 5.84
C ILE A 57 7.94 5.21 6.57
N ARG A 58 8.50 6.42 6.70
CA ARG A 58 9.73 6.63 7.47
C ARG A 58 9.56 6.26 8.94
N GLU A 59 8.45 6.66 9.57
CA GLU A 59 8.17 6.25 10.95
C GLU A 59 7.95 4.74 11.08
N PHE A 60 7.28 4.12 10.11
CA PHE A 60 7.06 2.68 10.07
C PHE A 60 8.38 1.90 10.01
N PHE A 61 9.34 2.41 9.24
CA PHE A 61 10.72 1.90 9.21
C PHE A 61 11.47 2.18 10.52
N SER A 62 11.40 3.41 11.05
CA SER A 62 12.09 3.79 12.30
C SER A 62 11.65 2.97 13.51
N LEU A 63 10.41 2.47 13.52
CA LEU A 63 9.90 1.56 14.55
C LEU A 63 10.28 0.08 14.31
N GLY A 64 10.95 -0.24 13.19
CA GLY A 64 11.42 -1.58 12.87
C GLY A 64 10.34 -2.52 12.31
N TYR A 65 9.22 -1.99 11.80
CA TYR A 65 8.16 -2.83 11.23
C TYR A 65 8.47 -3.31 9.81
N VAL A 66 9.41 -2.69 9.12
CA VAL A 66 9.85 -3.05 7.78
C VAL A 66 11.36 -2.93 7.69
N GLU A 67 11.96 -3.76 6.84
CA GLU A 67 13.40 -3.68 6.53
C GLU A 67 13.69 -2.53 5.55
N GLU A 68 14.97 -2.20 5.37
CA GLU A 68 15.41 -1.08 4.53
C GLU A 68 14.92 -1.23 3.07
N GLU A 69 15.03 -2.42 2.49
CA GLU A 69 14.59 -2.70 1.12
C GLU A 69 13.08 -2.49 0.98
N GLU A 70 12.29 -2.96 1.94
CA GLU A 70 10.84 -2.79 1.93
C GLU A 70 10.42 -1.33 2.12
N ALA A 71 11.12 -0.60 2.98
CA ALA A 71 10.92 0.83 3.16
C ALA A 71 11.21 1.60 1.86
N ARG A 72 12.28 1.23 1.14
CA ARG A 72 12.61 1.79 -0.17
C ARG A 72 11.51 1.53 -1.19
N GLU A 73 11.01 0.29 -1.29
CA GLU A 73 9.90 -0.05 -2.19
C GLU A 73 8.61 0.73 -1.87
N LEU A 74 8.30 0.90 -0.57
CA LEU A 74 7.15 1.69 -0.12
C LEU A 74 7.30 3.17 -0.49
N LEU A 75 8.49 3.74 -0.31
CA LEU A 75 8.77 5.13 -0.70
C LEU A 75 8.72 5.33 -2.22
N GLU A 76 9.16 4.33 -2.98
CA GLU A 76 9.02 4.31 -4.43
C GLU A 76 7.53 4.31 -4.82
N MET A 77 6.71 3.46 -4.17
CA MET A 77 5.26 3.41 -4.39
C MET A 77 4.59 4.77 -4.15
N VAL A 78 4.99 5.53 -3.12
CA VAL A 78 4.46 6.89 -2.91
C VAL A 78 4.79 7.81 -4.07
N THR A 79 6.02 7.74 -4.57
CA THR A 79 6.46 8.57 -5.70
C THR A 79 5.73 8.15 -6.97
N PHE A 80 5.57 6.85 -7.19
CA PHE A 80 4.83 6.26 -8.29
C PHE A 80 3.35 6.68 -8.28
N ARG A 81 2.70 6.76 -7.12
CA ARG A 81 1.32 7.27 -7.02
C ARG A 81 1.20 8.71 -7.55
N ASN A 82 2.24 9.53 -7.47
CA ASN A 82 2.18 10.86 -8.07
C ASN A 82 2.22 10.82 -9.60
N LEU A 83 2.67 9.73 -10.22
CA LEU A 83 2.68 9.56 -11.67
C LEU A 83 1.31 9.14 -12.22
N THR A 84 0.43 8.57 -11.39
CA THR A 84 -0.87 8.06 -11.86
C THR A 84 -1.79 9.16 -12.39
N VAL A 85 -1.56 10.42 -11.98
CA VAL A 85 -2.28 11.59 -12.53
C VAL A 85 -1.89 11.91 -13.98
N HIS A 86 -0.79 11.34 -14.48
CA HIS A 86 -0.31 11.52 -15.86
C HIS A 86 -0.70 10.37 -16.79
N THR A 87 -1.65 9.52 -16.37
CA THR A 87 -2.12 8.35 -17.13
C THR A 87 -2.97 8.68 -18.36
N TYR A 88 -3.20 9.97 -18.64
CA TYR A 88 -3.68 10.43 -19.95
C TYR A 88 -2.71 10.11 -21.10
N GLN A 89 -1.44 9.82 -20.79
CA GLN A 89 -0.46 9.27 -21.73
C GLN A 89 -0.51 7.74 -21.67
N GLU A 90 -0.84 7.11 -22.80
CA GLU A 90 -1.01 5.66 -22.91
C GLU A 90 0.22 4.86 -22.45
N GLU A 91 1.42 5.31 -22.80
CA GLU A 91 2.68 4.69 -22.38
C GLU A 91 2.87 4.74 -20.86
N THR A 92 2.50 5.87 -20.24
CA THR A 92 2.50 6.03 -18.79
C THR A 92 1.47 5.10 -18.13
N ALA A 93 0.27 4.97 -18.71
CA ALA A 93 -0.75 4.07 -18.19
C ALA A 93 -0.30 2.59 -18.24
N GLU A 94 0.38 2.19 -19.32
CA GLU A 94 0.99 0.84 -19.44
C GLU A 94 2.11 0.61 -18.41
N GLU A 95 2.99 1.58 -18.23
CA GLU A 95 4.04 1.49 -17.21
C GLU A 95 3.43 1.37 -15.82
N VAL A 96 2.43 2.20 -15.52
CA VAL A 96 1.75 2.19 -14.23
C VAL A 96 1.09 0.82 -14.01
N PHE A 97 0.33 0.35 -14.99
CA PHE A 97 -0.38 -0.92 -14.90
C PHE A 97 0.53 -2.11 -14.57
N ARG A 98 1.72 -2.18 -15.19
CA ARG A 98 2.69 -3.27 -14.96
C ARG A 98 3.17 -3.36 -13.51
N ARG A 99 3.18 -2.26 -12.76
CA ARG A 99 3.68 -2.23 -11.37
C ARG A 99 2.60 -2.47 -10.32
N LEU A 100 1.32 -2.34 -10.67
CA LEU A 100 0.20 -2.37 -9.71
C LEU A 100 0.16 -3.64 -8.87
N THR A 101 0.35 -4.82 -9.48
CA THR A 101 0.30 -6.10 -8.75
C THR A 101 1.41 -6.18 -7.69
N GLY A 102 2.59 -5.62 -7.97
CA GLY A 102 3.69 -5.53 -7.01
C GLY A 102 3.32 -4.66 -5.81
N TYR A 103 2.81 -3.45 -6.07
CA TYR A 103 2.37 -2.54 -5.02
C TYR A 103 1.19 -3.07 -4.19
N GLY A 104 0.29 -3.84 -4.81
CA GLY A 104 -0.78 -4.54 -4.11
C GLY A 104 -0.27 -5.53 -3.08
N ARG A 105 0.74 -6.32 -3.45
CA ARG A 105 1.40 -7.25 -2.51
C ARG A 105 2.11 -6.48 -1.39
N LEU A 106 2.80 -5.40 -1.73
CA LEU A 106 3.54 -4.59 -0.76
C LEU A 106 2.61 -3.97 0.30
N MET A 107 1.49 -3.36 -0.13
CA MET A 107 0.49 -2.81 0.79
C MET A 107 -0.12 -3.89 1.69
N ARG A 108 -0.43 -5.08 1.14
CA ARG A 108 -0.94 -6.19 1.96
C ARG A 108 0.06 -6.63 3.01
N LYS A 109 1.32 -6.81 2.65
CA LYS A 109 2.37 -7.22 3.59
C LYS A 109 2.51 -6.23 4.75
N ALA A 110 2.47 -4.93 4.45
CA ALA A 110 2.48 -3.88 5.49
C ALA A 110 1.22 -3.93 6.38
N LEU A 111 0.03 -4.10 5.80
CA LEU A 111 -1.23 -4.22 6.55
C LEU A 111 -1.28 -5.47 7.43
N GLU A 112 -0.71 -6.58 6.98
CA GLU A 112 -0.62 -7.81 7.76
C GLU A 112 0.22 -7.62 9.02
N ARG A 113 1.38 -6.96 8.89
CA ARG A 113 2.21 -6.59 10.05
C ARG A 113 1.48 -5.69 11.03
N MET A 114 0.82 -4.62 10.54
CA MET A 114 0.01 -3.75 11.39
C MET A 114 -1.07 -4.55 12.15
N ARG A 115 -1.73 -5.49 11.47
CA ARG A 115 -2.76 -6.35 12.06
C ARG A 115 -2.20 -7.30 13.12
N GLU A 116 -1.01 -7.84 12.92
CA GLU A 116 -0.35 -8.71 13.89
C GLU A 116 -0.01 -7.97 15.18
N GLU A 117 0.49 -6.73 15.07
CA GLU A 117 0.78 -5.89 16.25
C GLU A 117 -0.47 -5.52 17.02
N VAL A 118 -1.55 -5.11 16.32
CA VAL A 118 -2.83 -4.81 16.99
C VAL A 118 -3.37 -6.02 17.76
N LYS A 119 -3.21 -7.23 17.23
CA LYS A 119 -3.64 -8.46 17.93
C LYS A 119 -2.80 -8.79 19.16
N LYS A 120 -1.49 -8.46 19.17
CA LYS A 120 -0.62 -8.69 20.33
C LYS A 120 -1.05 -7.84 21.52
N ASP A 121 -1.50 -6.62 21.27
CA ASP A 121 -1.99 -5.72 22.32
C ASP A 121 -3.34 -6.15 22.91
N GLU A 122 -4.15 -6.88 22.15
CA GLU A 122 -5.45 -7.40 22.59
C GLU A 122 -5.35 -8.73 23.35
N ALA A 123 -4.18 -9.40 23.29
CA ALA A 123 -3.97 -10.62 24.06
C ALA A 123 -3.88 -10.28 25.57
N PRO A 124 -4.64 -10.97 26.44
CA PRO A 124 -4.59 -10.69 27.87
C PRO A 124 -3.18 -10.97 28.40
N SER A 125 -2.59 -9.94 29.02
CA SER A 125 -1.31 -10.05 29.72
C SER A 125 -1.35 -11.25 30.68
N PRO A 126 -0.42 -12.23 30.60
CA PRO A 126 -0.35 -13.29 31.59
C PRO A 126 -0.15 -12.63 32.95
N GLY A 127 -1.13 -12.84 33.83
CA GLY A 127 -1.33 -12.04 35.03
C GLY A 127 -0.04 -11.75 35.79
N LYS A 128 0.14 -10.47 36.15
CA LYS A 128 1.08 -10.08 37.19
C LYS A 128 0.75 -10.88 38.44
N SER A 129 1.53 -11.95 38.68
CA SER A 129 1.59 -12.63 39.96
C SER A 129 2.05 -11.60 40.99
N ARG A 130 1.11 -11.13 41.81
CA ARG A 130 1.42 -10.40 43.04
C ARG A 130 2.24 -11.35 43.92
N ARG A 131 3.50 -10.99 44.18
CA ARG A 131 4.21 -11.32 45.40
C ARG A 131 4.57 -10.01 46.09
#